data_AF-A0A8X8K288-F1
#
_entry.id   AF-A0A8X8K288-F1
#
_cell.length_a   1.000
_cell.length_b   1.000
_cell.length_c   1.000
_cell.angle_alpha   90.00
_cell.angle_beta   90.00
_cell.angle_gamma   90.00
#
_symmetry.space_group_name_H-M   'P 1'
#
loop_
_entity.id
_entity.type
_entity.pdbx_description
1 polymer ?
#
loop_
_entity_poly.entity_id
_entity_poly.type
_entity_poly.pdbx_seq_one_letter_code
_entity_poly.pdbx_strand_id
1 'polypeptide(L)'
;MADSAWVGIIGIVSTGAVGVAGAYFAYKAQRTPLRQALYERQLNVLSDFSVLATRACKLAALLTDASKLEEPELRAVGSAWDEVQEQMLEVVQRGSIILPSTVYGAVTQVRFMADRFGEAFDEGVNVGKAYYELTGAVTQAGMVSRMLAGADALSTESLSLHSRNGYGAFADVGVQSMARLSRFFWGERRRKERPSEKVTDSEIAQPPE
;
A
#
# COMPACT_ATOMS: atom_id res chain seq x y z
N MET A 1 26.13 -35.37 34.17
CA MET A 1 26.82 -35.09 32.89
C MET A 1 25.84 -34.92 31.72
N ALA A 2 24.66 -35.57 31.71
CA ALA A 2 23.66 -35.36 30.65
C ALA A 2 23.01 -33.96 30.66
N ASP A 3 22.79 -33.37 31.84
CA ASP A 3 22.07 -32.09 31.96
C ASP A 3 22.85 -30.89 31.40
N SER A 4 24.17 -30.89 31.48
CA SER A 4 25.01 -29.81 30.95
C SER A 4 25.08 -29.81 29.42
N ALA A 5 24.94 -30.97 28.78
CA ALA A 5 24.91 -31.09 27.32
C ALA A 5 23.61 -30.51 26.73
N TRP A 6 22.47 -30.74 27.40
CA TRP A 6 21.18 -30.18 27.00
C TRP A 6 21.15 -28.66 27.10
N VAL A 7 21.72 -28.09 28.15
CA VAL A 7 21.83 -26.63 28.29
C VAL A 7 22.67 -26.02 27.17
N GLY A 8 23.77 -26.68 26.76
CA GLY A 8 24.59 -26.25 25.63
C GLY A 8 23.84 -26.29 24.30
N ILE A 9 23.09 -27.36 24.03
CA ILE A 9 22.27 -27.50 22.81
C ILE A 9 21.18 -26.43 22.76
N ILE A 10 20.49 -26.19 23.89
CA ILE A 10 19.47 -25.14 23.99
C ILE A 10 20.07 -23.75 23.75
N GLY A 11 21.27 -23.49 24.26
CA GLY A 11 22.00 -22.24 24.01
C GLY A 11 22.34 -22.04 22.53
N ILE A 12 22.76 -23.09 21.83
CA ILE A 12 23.08 -23.02 20.40
C ILE A 12 21.81 -22.82 19.56
N VAL A 13 20.74 -23.57 19.86
CA VAL A 13 19.45 -23.47 19.14
C VAL A 13 18.80 -22.10 19.34
N SER A 14 18.80 -21.57 20.57
CA SER A 14 18.26 -20.24 20.85
C SER A 14 19.05 -19.12 20.17
N THR A 15 20.39 -19.21 20.17
CA THR A 15 21.24 -18.24 19.46
C THR A 15 21.02 -18.30 17.95
N GLY A 16 20.88 -19.51 17.38
CA GLY A 16 20.55 -19.70 15.97
C GLY A 16 19.18 -19.11 15.60
N ALA A 17 18.15 -19.35 16.41
CA ALA A 17 16.80 -18.82 16.18
C ALA A 17 16.76 -17.28 16.21
N VAL A 18 17.45 -16.66 17.19
CA VAL A 18 17.58 -15.20 17.27
C VAL A 18 18.37 -14.65 16.08
N GLY A 19 19.44 -15.32 15.66
CA GLY A 19 20.22 -14.95 14.47
C GLY A 19 19.39 -14.98 13.18
N VAL A 20 18.59 -16.03 12.97
CA VAL A 20 17.69 -16.15 11.81
C VAL A 20 16.60 -15.09 11.84
N ALA A 21 15.98 -14.85 13.01
CA ALA A 21 14.98 -13.80 13.16
C ALA A 21 15.58 -12.40 12.91
N GLY A 22 16.77 -12.13 13.45
CA GLY A 22 17.50 -10.88 13.24
C GLY A 22 17.86 -10.66 11.77
N ALA A 23 18.36 -11.69 11.09
CA ALA A 23 18.67 -11.64 9.65
C ALA A 23 17.40 -11.43 8.81
N TYR A 24 16.29 -12.08 9.16
CA TYR A 24 15.01 -11.89 8.49
C TYR A 24 14.48 -10.45 8.65
N PHE A 25 14.53 -9.89 9.86
CA PHE A 25 14.10 -8.51 10.10
C PHE A 25 15.06 -7.50 9.47
N ALA A 26 16.37 -7.74 9.47
CA ALA A 26 17.34 -6.89 8.78
C ALA A 26 17.14 -6.91 7.25
N TYR A 27 16.94 -8.10 6.67
CA TYR A 27 16.62 -8.27 5.25
C TYR A 27 15.30 -7.60 4.87
N LYS A 28 14.27 -7.75 5.71
CA LYS A 28 12.97 -7.09 5.53
C LYS A 28 13.14 -5.57 5.64
N ALA A 29 13.84 -5.08 6.67
CA ALA A 29 14.09 -3.66 6.91
C ALA A 29 14.91 -2.99 5.81
N GLN A 30 15.81 -3.71 5.13
CA GLN A 30 16.54 -3.19 3.96
C GLN A 30 15.64 -3.08 2.72
N ARG A 31 14.65 -3.97 2.57
CA ARG A 31 13.73 -3.96 1.43
C ARG A 31 12.56 -3.00 1.60
N THR A 32 12.14 -2.70 2.83
CA THR A 32 11.05 -1.77 3.12
C THR A 32 11.27 -0.35 2.55
N PRO A 33 12.42 0.33 2.76
CA PRO A 33 12.64 1.69 2.26
C PRO A 33 12.74 1.73 0.74
N LEU A 34 13.37 0.72 0.11
CA LEU A 34 13.42 0.62 -1.36
C LEU A 34 12.03 0.39 -1.96
N ARG A 35 11.19 -0.44 -1.31
CA ARG A 35 9.80 -0.65 -1.74
C ARG A 35 8.95 0.60 -1.55
N GLN A 36 9.13 1.33 -0.45
CA GLN A 36 8.45 2.61 -0.21
C GLN A 36 8.86 3.65 -1.24
N ALA A 37 10.16 3.80 -1.52
CA ALA A 37 10.66 4.73 -2.53
C ALA A 37 10.18 4.38 -3.95
N LEU A 38 10.14 3.09 -4.31
CA LEU A 38 9.56 2.65 -5.58
C LEU A 38 8.07 2.98 -5.66
N TYR A 39 7.32 2.67 -4.60
CA TYR A 39 5.89 2.95 -4.53
C TYR A 39 5.58 4.45 -4.60
N GLU A 40 6.34 5.28 -3.90
CA GLU A 40 6.24 6.74 -3.97
C GLU A 40 6.47 7.24 -5.39
N ARG A 41 7.51 6.73 -6.09
CA ARG A 41 7.74 7.08 -7.49
C ARG A 41 6.61 6.62 -8.42
N GLN A 42 6.06 5.43 -8.18
CA GLN A 42 4.89 4.94 -8.93
C GLN A 42 3.69 5.88 -8.76
N LEU A 43 3.41 6.32 -7.52
CA LEU A 43 2.34 7.27 -7.25
C LEU A 43 2.58 8.63 -7.89
N ASN A 44 3.81 9.14 -7.87
CA ASN A 44 4.14 10.41 -8.51
C ASN A 44 3.91 10.36 -10.03
N VAL A 45 4.39 9.32 -10.70
CA VAL A 45 4.15 9.13 -12.14
C VAL A 45 2.67 9.00 -12.46
N LEU A 46 1.90 8.28 -11.63
CA LEU A 46 0.45 8.18 -11.83
C LEU A 46 -0.28 9.49 -11.58
N SER A 47 0.16 10.27 -10.60
CA SER A 47 -0.38 11.60 -10.34
C SER A 47 -0.15 12.52 -11.54
N ASP A 48 1.08 12.61 -12.03
CA ASP A 48 1.43 13.40 -13.23
C ASP A 48 0.61 12.95 -14.43
N PHE A 49 0.52 11.64 -14.66
CA PHE A 49 -0.29 11.07 -15.73
C PHE A 49 -1.78 11.43 -15.59
N SER A 50 -2.34 11.36 -14.39
CA SER A 50 -3.76 11.65 -14.15
C SER A 50 -4.12 13.11 -14.47
N VAL A 51 -3.22 14.05 -14.16
CA VAL A 51 -3.38 15.46 -14.49
C VAL A 51 -3.36 15.65 -16.00
N LEU A 52 -2.39 15.05 -16.69
CA LEU A 52 -2.27 15.14 -18.14
C LEU A 52 -3.44 14.48 -18.87
N ALA A 53 -3.85 13.28 -18.45
CA ALA A 53 -5.01 12.59 -19.01
C ALA A 53 -6.31 13.40 -18.85
N THR A 54 -6.48 14.06 -17.69
CA THR A 54 -7.61 14.96 -17.46
C THR A 54 -7.56 16.19 -18.37
N ARG A 55 -6.37 16.78 -18.56
CA ARG A 55 -6.18 17.90 -19.50
C ARG A 55 -6.48 17.47 -20.94
N ALA A 56 -5.99 16.30 -21.36
CA ALA A 56 -6.28 15.74 -22.66
C ALA A 56 -7.80 15.59 -22.87
N CYS A 57 -8.54 14.97 -21.94
CA CYS A 57 -9.99 14.86 -22.08
C CYS A 57 -10.70 16.22 -22.19
N LYS A 58 -10.24 17.24 -21.44
CA LYS A 58 -10.82 18.60 -21.53
C LYS A 58 -10.56 19.23 -22.90
N LEU A 59 -9.33 19.14 -23.41
CA LEU A 59 -8.97 19.66 -24.73
C LEU A 59 -9.70 18.89 -25.84
N ALA A 60 -9.77 17.57 -25.74
CA ALA A 60 -10.52 16.73 -26.68
C ALA A 60 -12.01 17.06 -26.70
N ALA A 61 -12.61 17.37 -25.54
CA ALA A 61 -13.99 17.83 -25.47
C ALA A 61 -14.20 19.17 -26.20
N LEU A 62 -13.28 20.13 -26.02
CA LEU A 62 -13.31 21.42 -26.74
C LEU A 62 -13.14 21.24 -28.25
N LEU A 63 -12.22 20.38 -28.67
CA LEU A 63 -11.97 20.06 -30.08
C LEU A 63 -13.13 19.30 -30.73
N THR A 64 -13.84 18.47 -29.98
CA THR A 64 -15.06 17.80 -30.47
C THR A 64 -16.16 18.82 -30.78
N ASP A 65 -16.18 19.95 -30.06
CA ASP A 65 -17.08 21.08 -30.27
C ASP A 65 -16.45 22.20 -31.15
N ALA A 66 -15.39 21.90 -31.91
CA ALA A 66 -14.58 22.89 -32.64
C ALA A 66 -15.37 23.83 -33.56
N SER A 67 -16.54 23.42 -34.06
CA SER A 67 -17.44 24.27 -34.85
C SER A 67 -17.92 25.54 -34.11
N LYS A 68 -17.77 25.58 -32.78
CA LYS A 68 -18.18 26.70 -31.93
C LYS A 68 -17.02 27.64 -31.57
N LEU A 69 -15.78 27.29 -31.93
CA LEU A 69 -14.58 28.05 -31.59
C LEU A 69 -14.22 29.01 -32.72
N GLU A 70 -13.70 30.18 -32.37
CA GLU A 70 -13.09 31.07 -33.34
C GLU A 70 -11.70 30.55 -33.76
N GLU A 71 -11.25 30.91 -34.96
CA GLU A 71 -9.95 30.47 -35.50
C GLU A 71 -8.74 30.69 -34.57
N PRO A 72 -8.57 31.83 -33.86
CA PRO A 72 -7.47 31.99 -32.91
C PRO A 72 -7.58 31.03 -31.71
N GLU A 73 -8.79 30.74 -31.24
CA GLU A 73 -9.02 29.82 -30.12
C GLU A 73 -8.73 28.38 -30.54
N LEU A 74 -9.17 28.00 -31.74
CA LEU A 74 -8.92 26.67 -32.30
C LEU A 74 -7.43 26.36 -32.39
N ARG A 75 -6.61 27.32 -32.86
CA ARG A 75 -5.15 27.17 -32.90
C ARG A 75 -4.54 27.04 -31.51
N ALA A 76 -5.02 27.83 -30.55
CA ALA A 76 -4.52 27.77 -29.17
C ALA A 76 -4.83 26.40 -28.52
N VAL A 77 -6.05 25.88 -28.71
CA VAL A 77 -6.45 24.56 -28.22
C VAL A 77 -5.64 23.45 -28.91
N GLY A 78 -5.42 23.56 -30.22
CA GLY A 78 -4.56 22.63 -30.96
C GLY A 78 -3.13 22.60 -30.43
N SER A 79 -2.50 23.76 -30.22
CA SER A 79 -1.14 23.81 -29.65
C SER A 79 -1.07 23.23 -28.23
N ALA A 80 -2.10 23.46 -27.41
CA ALA A 80 -2.16 22.90 -26.06
C ALA A 80 -2.39 21.38 -26.09
N TRP A 81 -3.11 20.88 -27.09
CA TRP A 81 -3.29 19.45 -27.30
C TRP A 81 -1.96 18.77 -27.61
N ASP A 82 -1.19 19.31 -28.55
CA ASP A 82 0.13 18.79 -28.92
C ASP A 82 1.10 18.78 -27.73
N GLU A 83 1.13 19.88 -26.96
CA GLU A 83 1.94 19.97 -25.74
C GLU A 83 1.57 18.87 -24.73
N VAL A 84 0.27 18.64 -24.52
CA VAL A 84 -0.20 17.59 -23.61
C VAL A 84 0.16 16.20 -24.13
N GLN A 85 0.10 15.94 -25.44
CA GLN A 85 0.50 14.65 -26.02
C GLN A 85 1.99 14.36 -25.80
N GLU A 86 2.84 15.38 -25.96
CA GLU A 86 4.28 15.27 -25.73
C GLU A 86 4.57 14.99 -24.24
N GLN A 87 3.97 15.77 -23.33
CA GLN A 87 4.12 15.56 -21.89
C GLN A 87 3.60 14.18 -21.45
N MET A 88 2.49 13.72 -22.03
CA MET A 88 1.96 12.38 -21.75
C MET A 88 2.93 11.29 -22.19
N LEU A 89 3.58 11.44 -23.35
CA LEU A 89 4.58 10.50 -23.82
C LEU A 89 5.76 10.39 -22.84
N GLU A 90 6.28 11.51 -22.34
CA GLU A 90 7.36 11.49 -21.35
C GLU A 90 6.95 10.73 -20.08
N VAL A 91 5.75 10.99 -19.56
CA VAL A 91 5.26 10.33 -18.34
C VAL A 91 5.05 8.84 -18.57
N VAL A 92 4.52 8.43 -19.72
CA VAL A 92 4.37 7.02 -20.09
C VAL A 92 5.74 6.34 -20.18
N GLN A 93 6.73 6.98 -20.79
CA GLN A 93 8.10 6.47 -20.88
C GLN A 93 8.74 6.28 -19.49
N ARG A 94 8.60 7.26 -18.59
CA ARG A 94 9.04 7.12 -17.18
C ARG A 94 8.30 5.98 -16.50
N GLY A 95 7.00 5.83 -16.78
CA GLY A 95 6.14 4.77 -16.26
C GLY A 95 6.58 3.37 -16.68
N SER A 96 7.15 3.19 -17.88
CA SER A 96 7.60 1.88 -18.38
C SER A 96 8.62 1.17 -17.47
N ILE A 97 9.39 1.95 -16.70
CA ILE A 97 10.45 1.44 -15.83
C ILE A 97 9.89 1.02 -14.46
N ILE A 98 8.92 1.78 -13.95
CA ILE A 98 8.52 1.68 -12.54
C ILE A 98 7.12 1.11 -12.34
N LEU A 99 6.21 1.25 -13.31
CA LEU A 99 4.81 0.86 -13.13
C LEU A 99 4.64 -0.66 -13.30
N PRO A 100 3.74 -1.29 -12.53
CA PRO A 100 3.31 -2.65 -12.81
C PRO A 100 2.73 -2.78 -14.22
N SER A 101 2.92 -3.93 -14.86
CA SER A 101 2.53 -4.17 -16.26
C SER A 101 1.06 -3.86 -16.55
N THR A 102 0.14 -4.20 -15.64
CA THR A 102 -1.30 -3.92 -15.77
C THR A 102 -1.61 -2.43 -15.81
N VAL A 103 -0.95 -1.66 -14.92
CA VAL A 103 -1.11 -0.21 -14.82
C VAL A 103 -0.46 0.47 -16.03
N TYR A 104 0.76 0.04 -16.39
CA TYR A 104 1.47 0.54 -17.55
C TYR A 104 0.71 0.30 -18.85
N GLY A 105 0.12 -0.89 -19.03
CA GLY A 105 -0.73 -1.19 -20.18
C GLY A 105 -1.94 -0.27 -20.28
N ALA A 106 -2.60 0.01 -19.16
CA ALA A 106 -3.75 0.93 -19.14
C ALA A 106 -3.33 2.38 -19.48
N VAL A 107 -2.21 2.86 -18.94
CA VAL A 107 -1.65 4.18 -19.24
C VAL A 107 -1.27 4.31 -20.72
N THR A 108 -0.65 3.27 -21.28
CA THR A 108 -0.27 3.22 -22.70
C THR A 108 -1.50 3.21 -23.60
N GLN A 109 -2.58 2.51 -23.19
CA GLN A 109 -3.84 2.49 -23.91
C GLN A 109 -4.46 3.89 -24.02
N VAL A 110 -4.35 4.72 -22.98
CA VAL A 110 -4.82 6.11 -23.03
C VAL A 110 -4.03 6.90 -24.07
N ARG A 111 -2.69 6.80 -24.07
CA ARG A 111 -1.85 7.50 -25.06
C ARG A 111 -2.24 7.10 -26.48
N PHE A 112 -2.40 5.80 -26.73
CA PHE A 112 -2.84 5.28 -28.02
C PHE A 112 -4.22 5.84 -28.42
N MET A 113 -5.19 5.87 -27.50
CA MET A 113 -6.50 6.46 -27.80
C MET A 113 -6.47 7.98 -27.98
N ALA A 114 -5.49 8.66 -27.37
CA ALA A 114 -5.28 10.07 -27.58
C ALA A 114 -4.70 10.34 -28.99
N ASP A 115 -3.73 9.56 -29.46
CA ASP A 115 -3.26 9.62 -30.85
C ASP A 115 -4.41 9.42 -31.83
N ARG A 116 -5.23 8.38 -31.61
CA ARG A 116 -6.40 8.11 -32.47
C ARG A 116 -7.43 9.24 -32.46
N PHE A 117 -7.57 9.96 -31.36
CA PHE A 117 -8.41 11.15 -31.31
C PHE A 117 -7.83 12.27 -32.16
N GLY A 118 -6.51 12.52 -32.09
CA GLY A 118 -5.83 13.50 -32.93
C GLY A 118 -6.02 13.19 -34.42
N GLU A 119 -5.75 11.95 -34.82
CA GLU A 119 -5.98 11.48 -36.20
C GLU A 119 -7.43 11.68 -36.65
N ALA A 120 -8.40 11.28 -35.82
CA ALA A 120 -9.82 11.44 -36.14
C ALA A 120 -10.23 12.92 -36.27
N PHE A 121 -9.64 13.79 -35.46
CA PHE A 121 -9.88 15.23 -35.51
C PHE A 121 -9.31 15.85 -36.79
N ASP A 122 -8.06 15.53 -37.14
CA ASP A 122 -7.41 16.02 -38.36
C ASP A 122 -8.13 15.55 -39.63
N GLU A 123 -8.62 14.31 -39.64
CA GLU A 123 -9.40 13.76 -40.75
C GLU A 123 -10.85 14.25 -40.76
N GLY A 124 -11.35 14.79 -39.64
CA GLY A 124 -12.74 15.20 -39.47
C GLY A 124 -13.74 14.03 -39.46
N VAL A 125 -13.28 12.80 -39.18
CA VAL A 125 -14.09 11.58 -39.28
C VAL A 125 -14.17 10.90 -37.92
N ASN A 126 -15.39 10.56 -37.48
CA ASN A 126 -15.64 9.80 -36.24
C ASN A 126 -15.09 10.44 -34.94
N VAL A 127 -14.85 11.76 -34.91
CA VAL A 127 -14.28 12.51 -33.76
C VAL A 127 -14.99 12.18 -32.44
N GLY A 128 -16.32 12.21 -32.43
CA GLY A 128 -17.10 11.90 -31.22
C GLY A 128 -16.88 10.48 -30.70
N LYS A 129 -16.74 9.48 -31.58
CA LYS A 129 -16.42 8.10 -31.18
C LYS A 129 -15.03 8.03 -30.58
N ALA A 130 -14.04 8.65 -31.22
CA ALA A 130 -12.66 8.68 -30.73
C ALA A 130 -12.57 9.37 -29.35
N TYR A 131 -13.36 10.43 -29.13
CA TYR A 131 -13.46 11.10 -27.83
C TYR A 131 -14.00 10.17 -26.73
N TYR A 132 -15.06 9.41 -27.00
CA TYR A 132 -15.58 8.43 -26.05
C TYR A 132 -14.62 7.26 -25.80
N GLU A 133 -13.90 6.79 -26.81
CA GLU A 133 -12.87 5.77 -26.66
C GLU A 133 -11.71 6.26 -25.78
N LEU A 134 -11.26 7.50 -25.96
CA LEU A 134 -10.28 8.16 -25.10
C LEU A 134 -10.79 8.27 -23.65
N THR A 135 -12.01 8.77 -23.46
CA THR A 135 -12.62 8.91 -22.13
C THR A 135 -12.77 7.55 -21.43
N GLY A 136 -13.14 6.52 -22.18
CA GLY A 136 -13.21 5.14 -21.68
C GLY A 136 -11.85 4.61 -21.24
N ALA A 137 -10.81 4.82 -22.04
CA ALA A 137 -9.44 4.44 -21.69
C ALA A 137 -8.94 5.18 -20.45
N VAL A 138 -9.20 6.49 -20.33
CA VAL A 138 -8.85 7.28 -19.13
C VAL A 138 -9.56 6.75 -17.89
N THR A 139 -10.83 6.41 -18.01
CA THR A 139 -11.61 5.82 -16.91
C THR A 139 -11.01 4.48 -16.46
N GLN A 140 -10.68 3.60 -17.41
CA GLN A 140 -10.05 2.32 -17.12
C GLN A 140 -8.68 2.50 -16.45
N ALA A 141 -7.83 3.40 -16.97
CA ALA A 141 -6.55 3.73 -16.37
C ALA A 141 -6.71 4.28 -14.94
N GLY A 142 -7.73 5.11 -14.71
CA GLY A 142 -8.10 5.61 -13.38
C GLY A 142 -8.46 4.47 -12.41
N MET A 143 -9.27 3.50 -12.84
CA MET A 143 -9.61 2.34 -12.01
C MET A 143 -8.38 1.52 -11.62
N VAL A 144 -7.50 1.22 -12.57
CA VAL A 144 -6.29 0.43 -12.30
C VAL A 144 -5.29 1.21 -11.44
N SER A 145 -5.20 2.52 -11.63
CA SER A 145 -4.37 3.42 -10.81
C SER A 145 -4.85 3.49 -9.37
N ARG A 146 -6.18 3.54 -9.14
CA ARG A 146 -6.77 3.52 -7.80
C ARG A 146 -6.49 2.22 -7.05
N MET A 147 -6.52 1.09 -7.74
CA MET A 147 -6.13 -0.21 -7.17
C MET A 147 -4.66 -0.19 -6.74
N LEU A 148 -3.75 0.34 -7.57
CA LEU A 148 -2.33 0.47 -7.20
C LEU A 148 -2.15 1.39 -5.99
N ALA A 149 -2.86 2.52 -5.94
CA ALA A 149 -2.78 3.47 -4.85
C ALA A 149 -3.33 2.94 -3.51
N GLY A 150 -3.98 1.76 -3.52
CA GLY A 150 -4.62 1.20 -2.34
C GLY A 150 -5.83 2.01 -1.87
N ALA A 151 -6.37 2.91 -2.70
CA ALA A 151 -7.48 3.78 -2.33
C ALA A 151 -8.73 2.95 -1.96
N ASP A 152 -8.95 1.86 -2.69
CA ASP A 152 -10.09 0.98 -2.44
C ASP A 152 -9.88 0.13 -1.17
N ALA A 153 -8.64 -0.33 -0.93
CA ALA A 153 -8.29 -1.04 0.31
C ALA A 153 -8.46 -0.14 1.55
N LEU A 154 -7.95 1.09 1.50
CA LEU A 154 -8.12 2.09 2.56
C LEU A 154 -9.58 2.47 2.77
N SER A 155 -10.37 2.56 1.69
CA SER A 155 -11.80 2.83 1.79
C SER A 155 -12.54 1.69 2.50
N THR A 156 -12.23 0.43 2.16
CA THR A 156 -12.81 -0.75 2.84
C THR A 156 -12.36 -0.86 4.29
N GLU A 157 -11.10 -0.56 4.59
CA GLU A 157 -10.57 -0.54 5.95
C GLU A 157 -11.25 0.57 6.78
N SER A 158 -11.38 1.77 6.23
CA SER A 158 -12.11 2.88 6.86
C SER A 158 -13.58 2.53 7.12
N LEU A 159 -14.28 1.92 6.16
CA LEU A 159 -15.65 1.43 6.35
C LEU A 159 -15.72 0.35 7.44
N SER A 160 -14.74 -0.56 7.51
CA SER A 160 -14.67 -1.58 8.55
C SER A 160 -14.48 -0.96 9.94
N LEU A 161 -13.61 0.05 10.06
CA LEU A 161 -13.29 0.77 11.29
C LEU A 161 -14.50 1.57 11.79
N HIS A 162 -15.26 2.21 10.89
CA HIS A 162 -16.44 3.00 11.22
C HIS A 162 -17.72 2.17 11.35
N SER A 163 -17.70 0.88 10.99
CA SER A 163 -18.81 -0.02 11.25
C SER A 163 -18.96 -0.27 12.76
N ARG A 164 -20.20 -0.47 13.23
CA ARG A 164 -20.54 -0.70 14.66
C ARG A 164 -19.76 -1.88 15.28
N ASN A 165 -19.25 -2.81 14.46
CA ASN A 165 -18.41 -3.94 14.88
C ASN A 165 -16.90 -3.61 14.90
N GLY A 166 -16.44 -2.61 14.14
CA GLY A 166 -15.03 -2.21 14.06
C GLY A 166 -14.54 -1.53 15.34
N TYR A 167 -15.31 -0.60 15.88
CA TYR A 167 -15.01 0.02 17.18
C TYR A 167 -15.01 -0.99 18.33
N GLY A 168 -15.93 -1.97 18.31
CA GLY A 168 -15.98 -3.04 19.31
C GLY A 168 -14.72 -3.91 19.30
N ALA A 169 -14.25 -4.31 18.11
CA ALA A 169 -13.04 -5.12 17.97
C ALA A 169 -11.77 -4.38 18.44
N PHE A 170 -11.65 -3.07 18.19
CA PHE A 170 -10.52 -2.28 18.69
C PHE A 170 -10.57 -2.05 20.20
N ALA A 171 -11.77 -1.84 20.76
CA ALA A 171 -11.96 -1.75 22.20
C ALA A 171 -11.60 -3.07 22.90
N ASP A 172 -11.99 -4.22 22.33
CA ASP A 172 -11.66 -5.54 22.87
C ASP A 172 -10.16 -5.85 22.80
N VAL A 173 -9.47 -5.44 21.73
CA VAL A 173 -8.01 -5.55 21.62
C VAL A 173 -7.32 -4.66 22.67
N GLY A 174 -7.81 -3.44 22.90
CA GLY A 174 -7.33 -2.54 23.95
C GLY A 174 -7.52 -3.12 25.36
N VAL A 175 -8.68 -3.71 25.63
CA VAL A 175 -8.99 -4.34 26.92
C VAL A 175 -8.17 -5.62 27.14
N GLN A 176 -8.00 -6.47 26.11
CA GLN A 176 -7.20 -7.69 26.23
C GLN A 176 -5.70 -7.40 26.38
N SER A 177 -5.18 -6.39 25.70
CA SER A 177 -3.77 -5.98 25.83
C SER A 177 -3.49 -5.36 27.20
N MET A 178 -4.39 -4.50 27.70
CA MET A 178 -4.36 -4.02 29.09
C MET A 178 -4.47 -5.14 30.12
N ALA A 179 -5.34 -6.14 29.89
CA ALA A 179 -5.47 -7.30 30.78
C ALA A 179 -4.23 -8.22 30.78
N ARG A 180 -3.49 -8.30 29.67
CA ARG A 180 -2.21 -9.03 29.62
C ARG A 180 -1.10 -8.27 30.34
N LEU A 181 -1.01 -6.96 30.15
CA LEU A 181 -0.05 -6.11 30.87
C LEU A 181 -0.32 -6.11 32.38
N SER A 182 -1.58 -5.99 32.79
CA SER A 182 -1.95 -6.02 34.21
C SER A 182 -1.61 -7.36 34.85
N ARG A 183 -1.84 -8.49 34.19
CA ARG A 183 -1.41 -9.82 34.67
C ARG A 183 0.10 -9.96 34.73
N PHE A 184 0.83 -9.38 33.79
CA PHE A 184 2.30 -9.40 33.81
C PHE A 184 2.83 -8.62 35.02
N PHE A 185 2.37 -7.39 35.23
CA PHE A 185 2.82 -6.53 36.32
C PHE A 185 2.33 -6.97 37.72
N TRP A 186 1.12 -7.52 37.85
CA TRP A 186 0.59 -7.99 39.14
C TRP A 186 0.87 -9.48 39.42
N GLY A 187 1.07 -10.31 38.40
CA GLY A 187 1.43 -11.71 38.54
C GLY A 187 2.85 -11.92 39.08
N GLU A 188 3.79 -11.05 38.72
CA GLU A 188 5.15 -11.09 39.26
C GLU A 188 5.24 -10.68 40.74
N ARG A 189 4.34 -9.81 41.23
CA ARG A 189 4.31 -9.44 42.66
C ARG A 189 3.89 -10.60 43.56
N ARG A 190 2.86 -11.37 43.17
CA ARG A 190 2.38 -12.51 43.99
C ARG A 190 3.37 -13.68 44.07
N ARG A 191 4.34 -13.77 43.16
CA ARG A 191 5.36 -14.84 43.19
C ARG A 191 6.53 -14.54 44.14
N LYS A 192 6.72 -13.27 44.54
CA LYS A 192 7.75 -12.86 45.51
C LYS A 192 7.26 -12.84 46.98
N GLU A 193 5.96 -12.99 47.23
CA GLU A 193 5.37 -12.89 48.58
C GLU A 193 4.85 -14.23 49.14
N ARG A 194 5.36 -15.38 48.71
CA ARG A 194 5.18 -16.62 49.51
C ARG A 194 6.27 -16.67 50.57
N PRO A 195 5.96 -16.51 51.88
CA PRO A 195 6.92 -16.83 52.92
C PRO A 195 7.17 -18.33 52.87
N SER A 196 8.44 -18.74 52.92
CA SER A 196 8.79 -20.14 53.13
C SER A 196 8.33 -20.54 54.53
N GLU A 197 7.26 -21.32 54.61
CA GLU A 197 6.86 -21.98 55.84
C GLU A 197 7.91 -23.05 56.16
N LYS A 198 8.87 -22.69 57.02
CA LYS A 198 9.79 -23.63 57.64
C LYS A 198 9.00 -24.40 58.69
N VAL A 199 8.66 -25.65 58.39
CA VAL A 199 8.25 -26.62 59.41
C VAL A 199 9.53 -27.18 60.02
N THR A 200 9.98 -26.56 61.11
CA THR A 200 10.81 -27.19 62.13
C THR A 200 9.86 -27.81 63.14
N ASP A 201 9.95 -29.12 63.36
CA ASP A 201 9.74 -29.69 64.70
C ASP A 201 10.65 -30.90 64.88
N SER A 202 11.48 -30.76 65.89
CA SER A 202 12.46 -31.69 66.44
C SER A 202 11.79 -32.69 67.38
N GLU A 203 12.09 -33.98 67.15
CA GLU A 203 12.61 -34.93 68.15
C GLU A 203 11.89 -35.03 69.53
N ILE A 204 11.13 -36.12 69.73
CA ILE A 204 10.96 -36.73 71.07
C ILE A 204 11.24 -38.24 70.98
N ALA A 205 12.13 -38.65 71.88
CA ALA A 205 12.82 -39.93 72.05
C ALA A 205 11.96 -41.21 72.17
N GLN A 206 12.56 -42.34 71.77
CA GLN A 206 12.17 -43.73 72.13
C GLN A 206 12.81 -44.18 73.48
N PRO A 207 12.72 -45.47 73.88
CA PRO A 207 11.85 -46.07 74.92
C PRO A 207 12.68 -46.49 76.18
N PRO A 208 12.16 -47.30 77.14
CA PRO A 208 12.36 -48.76 77.03
C PRO A 208 11.29 -49.68 77.69
N GLU A 209 11.34 -50.95 77.24
CA GLU A 209 10.82 -52.25 77.73
C GLU A 209 9.31 -52.46 78.01
#